data_AF-A0AAN9UPL5-F1
#
_entry.id   AF-A0AAN9UPL5-F1
#
_cell.length_a   1.000
_cell.length_b   1.000
_cell.length_c   1.000
_cell.angle_alpha   90.00
_cell.angle_beta   90.00
_cell.angle_gamma   90.00
#
_symmetry.space_group_name_H-M   'P 1'
#
loop_
_entity.id
_entity.type
_entity.pdbx_description
1 polymer ?
#
loop_
_entity_poly.entity_id
_entity_poly.type
_entity_poly.pdbx_seq_one_letter_code
_entity_poly.pdbx_strand_id
1 'polypeptide(L)'
;MATFTTLSIENLDHEHRNAFSNAVHRVLSTDIAVETYAQIIDGVPLCEVAWDRYEHRLHQQHPINSHVELCPGALETAKSMRDEMDTGVEDRGNGDEEPNVYFQSSRPKRTYMVYQLTDVQQNELLDYLLWPATDSQSEDRDSPPSCPFPISATPENKVKIDPEFAIVTNKIYRDIWERPAPRSLPRFIHERDVVDPSENPGAADEELRRLRGLGL
;
A
#
# COMPACT_ATOMS: atom_id res chain seq x y z
N MET A 1 7.04 21.26 -26.80
CA MET A 1 6.57 19.87 -26.64
C MET A 1 7.69 19.10 -25.98
N ALA A 2 7.50 18.64 -24.75
CA ALA A 2 8.50 17.80 -24.08
C ALA A 2 8.43 16.39 -24.71
N THR A 3 9.54 15.92 -25.26
CA THR A 3 9.70 14.54 -25.72
C THR A 3 9.91 13.65 -24.50
N PHE A 4 8.96 12.76 -24.23
CA PHE A 4 9.11 11.75 -23.19
C PHE A 4 9.96 10.61 -23.74
N THR A 5 11.15 10.44 -23.18
CA THR A 5 11.95 9.24 -23.44
C THR A 5 11.38 8.12 -22.59
N THR A 6 10.97 7.03 -23.22
CA THR A 6 10.60 5.79 -22.54
C THR A 6 11.90 5.09 -22.13
N LEU A 7 12.15 4.94 -20.84
CA LEU A 7 13.25 4.12 -20.33
C LEU A 7 12.75 2.67 -20.27
N SER A 8 13.37 1.78 -21.03
CA SER A 8 13.16 0.33 -20.92
C SER A 8 13.94 -0.22 -19.73
N ILE A 9 13.53 -1.36 -19.17
CA ILE A 9 14.31 -2.06 -18.12
C ILE A 9 15.73 -2.40 -18.59
N GLU A 10 15.91 -2.57 -19.91
CA GLU A 10 17.23 -2.79 -20.54
C GLU A 10 18.17 -1.58 -20.38
N ASN A 11 17.62 -0.40 -20.09
CA ASN A 11 18.38 0.83 -19.87
C ASN A 11 18.81 1.01 -18.40
N LEU A 12 18.28 0.20 -17.47
CA LEU A 12 18.80 0.15 -16.10
C LEU A 12 20.15 -0.56 -16.12
N ASP A 13 21.10 -0.10 -15.30
CA ASP A 13 22.29 -0.91 -15.08
C ASP A 13 21.93 -2.23 -14.38
N HIS A 14 22.88 -3.16 -14.45
CA HIS A 14 22.70 -4.52 -13.96
C HIS A 14 22.36 -4.56 -12.46
N GLU A 15 22.89 -3.63 -11.66
CA GLU A 15 22.66 -3.62 -10.22
C GLU A 15 21.24 -3.18 -9.88
N HIS A 16 20.78 -2.06 -10.47
CA HIS A 16 19.41 -1.59 -10.30
C HIS A 16 18.39 -2.59 -10.86
N ARG A 17 18.65 -3.19 -12.02
CA ARG A 17 17.79 -4.21 -12.60
C ARG A 17 17.67 -5.43 -11.68
N ASN A 18 18.77 -5.91 -11.11
CA ASN A 18 18.74 -7.03 -10.17
C ASN A 18 18.02 -6.69 -8.87
N ALA A 19 18.29 -5.53 -8.28
CA ALA A 19 17.63 -5.09 -7.05
C ALA A 19 16.12 -4.98 -7.26
N PHE A 20 15.69 -4.37 -8.36
CA PHE A 20 14.29 -4.26 -8.73
C PHE A 20 13.63 -5.63 -8.96
N SER A 21 14.25 -6.48 -9.80
CA SER A 21 13.70 -7.81 -10.11
C SER A 21 13.57 -8.67 -8.85
N ASN A 22 14.56 -8.61 -7.96
CA ASN A 22 14.54 -9.27 -6.66
C ASN A 22 13.40 -8.75 -5.78
N ALA A 23 13.27 -7.42 -5.65
CA ALA A 23 12.20 -6.80 -4.86
C ALA A 23 10.81 -7.24 -5.33
N VAL A 24 10.55 -7.20 -6.63
CA VAL A 24 9.27 -7.66 -7.20
C VAL A 24 9.06 -9.15 -6.93
N HIS A 25 10.07 -9.99 -7.19
CA HIS A 25 9.96 -11.42 -6.95
C HIS A 25 9.65 -11.74 -5.48
N ARG A 26 10.25 -11.00 -4.53
CA ARG A 26 9.98 -11.17 -3.10
C ARG A 26 8.56 -10.80 -2.73
N VAL A 27 8.05 -9.67 -3.22
CA VAL A 27 6.64 -9.28 -3.02
C VAL A 27 5.70 -10.36 -3.54
N LEU A 28 5.93 -10.83 -4.78
CA LEU A 28 5.09 -11.86 -5.40
C LEU A 28 5.24 -13.24 -4.76
N SER A 29 6.34 -13.48 -4.04
CA SER A 29 6.57 -14.73 -3.30
C SER A 29 5.91 -14.78 -1.93
N THR A 30 5.31 -13.67 -1.47
CA THR A 30 4.56 -13.65 -0.21
C THR A 30 3.27 -14.46 -0.32
N ASP A 31 2.87 -15.11 0.77
CA ASP A 31 1.62 -15.87 0.82
C ASP A 31 0.41 -15.00 0.47
N ILE A 32 0.39 -13.76 0.98
CA ILE A 32 -0.69 -12.79 0.70
C ILE A 32 -0.77 -12.44 -0.79
N ALA A 33 0.36 -12.27 -1.49
CA ALA A 33 0.35 -11.97 -2.92
C ALA A 33 -0.13 -13.19 -3.71
N VAL A 34 0.42 -14.37 -3.44
CA VAL A 34 0.05 -15.62 -4.12
C VAL A 34 -1.45 -15.91 -3.96
N GLU A 35 -1.97 -15.78 -2.75
CA GLU A 35 -3.39 -15.98 -2.45
C GLU A 35 -4.26 -14.91 -3.13
N THR A 36 -3.83 -13.65 -3.14
CA THR A 36 -4.56 -12.56 -3.82
C THR A 36 -4.66 -12.82 -5.33
N TYR A 37 -3.56 -13.20 -5.98
CA TYR A 37 -3.58 -13.54 -7.41
C TYR A 37 -4.40 -14.80 -7.68
N ALA A 38 -4.36 -15.80 -6.80
CA ALA A 38 -5.21 -16.97 -6.90
C ALA A 38 -6.70 -16.58 -6.87
N GLN A 39 -7.12 -15.68 -5.97
CA GLN A 39 -8.49 -15.16 -5.94
C GLN A 39 -8.87 -14.38 -7.21
N ILE A 40 -7.92 -13.64 -7.80
CA ILE A 40 -8.14 -12.94 -9.09
C ILE A 40 -8.35 -13.95 -10.22
N ILE A 41 -7.54 -15.01 -10.27
CA ILE A 41 -7.68 -16.10 -11.25
C ILE A 41 -9.00 -16.84 -11.06
N ASP A 42 -9.39 -17.09 -9.81
CA ASP A 42 -10.68 -17.70 -9.44
C ASP A 42 -11.87 -16.83 -9.88
N GLY A 43 -11.65 -15.52 -9.99
CA GLY A 43 -12.64 -14.54 -10.44
C GLY A 43 -13.63 -14.12 -9.35
N VAL A 44 -13.47 -14.63 -8.13
CA VAL A 44 -14.28 -14.25 -6.96
C VAL A 44 -13.40 -14.30 -5.70
N PRO A 45 -13.44 -13.27 -4.83
CA PRO A 45 -12.63 -13.27 -3.62
C PRO A 45 -13.21 -14.22 -2.57
N LEU A 46 -12.34 -14.69 -1.67
CA LEU A 46 -12.75 -15.41 -0.47
C LEU A 46 -13.68 -14.53 0.37
N CYS A 47 -14.61 -15.16 1.07
CA CYS A 47 -15.62 -14.44 1.84
C CYS A 47 -14.96 -13.51 2.86
N GLU A 48 -13.94 -13.97 3.58
CA GLU A 48 -13.24 -13.17 4.57
C GLU A 48 -12.59 -11.92 3.97
N VAL A 49 -11.99 -12.05 2.78
CA VAL A 49 -11.37 -10.93 2.05
C VAL A 49 -12.43 -9.95 1.56
N ALA A 50 -13.58 -10.45 1.10
CA ALA A 50 -14.67 -9.59 0.66
C ALA A 50 -15.27 -8.73 1.78
N TRP A 51 -15.25 -9.24 3.02
CA TRP A 51 -15.70 -8.52 4.21
C TRP A 51 -14.58 -7.68 4.86
N ASP A 52 -13.30 -7.97 4.60
CA ASP A 52 -12.13 -7.21 5.09
C ASP A 52 -11.90 -5.89 4.32
N ARG A 53 -12.93 -5.04 4.28
CA ARG A 53 -12.88 -3.69 3.69
C ARG A 53 -13.60 -2.69 4.58
N TYR A 54 -13.12 -1.45 4.60
CA TYR A 54 -13.63 -0.37 5.44
C TYR A 54 -15.16 -0.17 5.35
N GLU A 55 -15.71 -0.18 4.14
CA GLU A 55 -17.16 -0.17 3.90
C GLU A 55 -17.53 -1.17 2.80
N HIS A 56 -18.13 -2.30 3.18
CA HIS A 56 -18.74 -3.23 2.21
C HIS A 56 -20.20 -2.83 1.95
N ARG A 57 -20.62 -2.87 0.67
CA ARG A 57 -22.04 -2.73 0.29
C ARG A 57 -22.73 -4.07 0.11
N LEU A 58 -22.11 -5.14 0.63
CA LEU A 58 -22.61 -6.49 0.50
C LEU A 58 -23.75 -6.73 1.50
N HIS A 59 -24.83 -7.34 1.01
CA HIS A 59 -25.93 -7.76 1.86
C HIS A 59 -25.51 -8.98 2.70
N GLN A 60 -26.06 -9.16 3.90
CA GLN A 60 -25.71 -10.29 4.78
C GLN A 60 -25.97 -11.67 4.15
N GLN A 61 -26.85 -11.75 3.14
CA GLN A 61 -27.16 -12.98 2.40
C GLN A 61 -26.47 -13.04 1.03
N HIS A 62 -25.40 -12.28 0.84
CA HIS A 62 -24.68 -12.25 -0.44
C HIS A 62 -24.07 -13.64 -0.73
N PRO A 63 -24.15 -14.15 -1.98
CA PRO A 63 -23.64 -15.49 -2.34
C PRO A 63 -22.17 -15.73 -2.01
N ILE A 64 -21.39 -14.66 -1.88
CA ILE A 64 -19.98 -14.69 -1.51
C ILE A 64 -19.71 -15.35 -0.15
N ASN A 65 -20.71 -15.41 0.74
CA ASN A 65 -20.59 -16.09 2.03
C ASN A 65 -20.30 -17.59 1.90
N SER A 66 -20.60 -18.18 0.74
CA SER A 66 -20.31 -19.58 0.44
C SER A 66 -18.92 -19.79 -0.15
N HIS A 67 -18.21 -18.73 -0.52
CA HIS A 67 -16.89 -18.81 -1.16
C HIS A 67 -15.78 -18.76 -0.10
N VAL A 68 -15.57 -19.89 0.57
CA VAL A 68 -14.62 -20.03 1.69
C VAL A 68 -13.27 -20.64 1.28
N GLU A 69 -13.20 -21.24 0.10
CA GLU A 69 -12.02 -21.91 -0.44
C GLU A 69 -11.89 -21.56 -1.92
N LEU A 70 -10.65 -21.53 -2.41
CA LEU A 70 -10.34 -21.30 -3.82
C LEU A 70 -10.80 -22.47 -4.70
N CYS A 71 -11.18 -22.19 -5.94
CA CYS A 71 -11.40 -23.24 -6.92
C CYS A 71 -10.12 -24.06 -7.18
N PRO A 72 -10.24 -25.38 -7.44
CA PRO A 72 -9.10 -26.23 -7.75
C PRO A 72 -8.26 -25.68 -8.91
N GLY A 73 -6.95 -25.59 -8.73
CA GLY A 73 -6.02 -25.13 -9.77
C GLY A 73 -5.74 -23.63 -9.79
N ALA A 74 -6.54 -22.80 -9.09
CA ALA A 74 -6.31 -21.35 -9.06
C ALA A 74 -4.98 -20.99 -8.37
N LEU A 75 -4.67 -21.67 -7.25
CA LEU A 75 -3.43 -21.47 -6.50
C LEU A 75 -2.19 -21.93 -7.28
N GLU A 76 -2.27 -23.09 -7.92
CA GLU A 76 -1.20 -23.63 -8.77
C GLU A 76 -0.93 -22.72 -9.96
N THR A 77 -1.98 -22.19 -10.57
CA THR A 77 -1.89 -21.25 -11.68
C THR A 77 -1.22 -19.95 -11.23
N ALA A 78 -1.60 -19.39 -10.08
CA ALA A 78 -0.98 -18.18 -9.53
C ALA A 78 0.54 -18.37 -9.30
N LYS A 79 0.94 -19.54 -8.78
CA LYS A 79 2.35 -19.88 -8.58
C LYS A 79 3.10 -20.00 -9.91
N SER A 80 2.52 -20.68 -10.92
CA SER A 80 3.13 -20.78 -12.25
C SER A 80 3.33 -19.41 -12.90
N MET A 81 2.32 -18.55 -12.85
CA MET A 81 2.39 -17.21 -13.44
C MET A 81 3.43 -16.32 -12.73
N ARG A 82 3.56 -16.43 -11.41
CA ARG A 82 4.63 -15.77 -10.65
C ARG A 82 6.01 -16.21 -11.15
N ASP A 83 6.21 -17.51 -11.31
CA ASP A 83 7.51 -18.07 -11.71
C ASP A 83 7.89 -17.68 -13.16
N GLU A 84 6.89 -17.37 -13.99
CA GLU A 84 7.06 -16.92 -15.39
C GLU A 84 7.13 -15.39 -15.55
N MET A 85 6.89 -14.61 -14.48
CA MET A 85 6.80 -13.14 -14.56
C MET A 85 8.14 -12.51 -14.89
N ASP A 86 8.28 -11.94 -16.09
CA ASP A 86 9.37 -11.03 -16.43
C ASP A 86 8.97 -9.60 -16.06
N THR A 87 9.89 -8.87 -15.44
CA THR A 87 9.59 -7.53 -14.96
C THR A 87 10.03 -6.51 -16.00
N GLY A 88 9.11 -5.67 -16.48
CA GLY A 88 9.40 -4.52 -17.33
C GLY A 88 9.06 -3.24 -16.57
N VAL A 89 10.00 -2.28 -16.52
CA VAL A 89 9.85 -1.04 -15.73
C VAL A 89 10.17 0.17 -16.56
N GLU A 90 9.40 1.24 -16.35
CA GLU A 90 9.73 2.59 -16.78
C GLU A 90 10.32 3.39 -15.61
N ASP A 91 11.52 3.95 -15.81
CA ASP A 91 12.19 4.85 -14.87
C ASP A 91 11.84 6.32 -15.13
N ARG A 92 11.58 7.08 -14.05
CA ARG A 92 11.71 8.55 -14.00
C ARG A 92 12.00 9.02 -12.57
N GLY A 93 13.05 9.81 -12.41
CA GLY A 93 13.18 10.74 -11.30
C GLY A 93 14.42 11.64 -11.40
N ASN A 94 14.21 12.94 -11.63
CA ASN A 94 15.22 13.97 -11.45
C ASN A 94 15.16 14.43 -9.98
N GLY A 95 16.33 14.51 -9.33
CA GLY A 95 16.46 14.70 -7.88
C GLY A 95 15.90 16.02 -7.36
N ASP A 96 14.76 15.91 -6.67
CA ASP A 96 14.36 16.76 -5.55
C ASP A 96 14.20 15.82 -4.34
N GLU A 97 14.36 16.34 -3.12
CA GLU A 97 14.29 15.61 -1.84
C GLU A 97 13.23 14.49 -1.84
N GLU A 98 13.66 13.23 -1.69
CA GLU A 98 12.77 12.07 -1.84
C GLU A 98 11.62 12.14 -0.83
N PRO A 99 10.35 12.16 -1.28
CA PRO A 99 9.22 12.17 -0.37
C PRO A 99 9.17 10.84 0.40
N ASN A 100 8.93 10.92 1.71
CA ASN A 100 8.71 9.72 2.53
C ASN A 100 7.46 8.95 2.03
N VAL A 101 7.41 7.65 2.30
CA VAL A 101 6.37 6.74 1.86
C VAL A 101 5.16 6.80 2.81
N TYR A 102 3.97 6.97 2.23
CA TYR A 102 2.71 7.05 2.96
C TYR A 102 1.79 5.89 2.59
N PHE A 103 1.23 5.22 3.59
CA PHE A 103 0.34 4.06 3.41
C PHE A 103 -1.08 4.39 3.89
N GLN A 104 -2.06 3.71 3.28
CA GLN A 104 -3.45 3.70 3.75
C GLN A 104 -3.92 2.24 3.82
N SER A 105 -4.03 1.68 5.03
CA SER A 105 -4.32 0.25 5.20
C SER A 105 -5.73 -0.17 4.75
N SER A 106 -6.65 0.78 4.50
CA SER A 106 -8.04 0.56 4.00
C SER A 106 -8.82 -0.59 4.65
N ARG A 107 -8.43 -0.98 5.87
CA ARG A 107 -8.96 -2.11 6.63
C ARG A 107 -9.91 -1.61 7.72
N PRO A 108 -11.00 -2.33 8.00
CA PRO A 108 -11.91 -1.98 9.08
C PRO A 108 -11.17 -1.97 10.42
N LYS A 109 -11.51 -1.00 11.29
CA LYS A 109 -10.98 -0.90 12.67
C LYS A 109 -9.45 -0.79 12.78
N ARG A 110 -8.75 -0.36 11.72
CA ARG A 110 -7.32 -0.03 11.75
C ARG A 110 -7.15 1.48 11.87
N THR A 111 -7.15 2.16 10.73
CA THR A 111 -7.18 3.61 10.67
C THR A 111 -7.71 4.03 9.30
N TYR A 112 -8.55 5.05 9.28
CA TYR A 112 -8.95 5.72 8.05
C TYR A 112 -7.83 6.62 7.49
N MET A 113 -6.88 7.00 8.35
CA MET A 113 -5.84 7.98 8.05
C MET A 113 -4.76 7.41 7.11
N VAL A 114 -4.23 8.26 6.25
CA VAL A 114 -2.96 8.04 5.57
C VAL A 114 -1.84 8.25 6.58
N TYR A 115 -0.91 7.31 6.73
CA TYR A 115 0.17 7.42 7.71
C TYR A 115 1.54 7.29 7.04
N GLN A 116 2.48 8.11 7.50
CA GLN A 116 3.88 8.04 7.08
C GLN A 116 4.53 6.82 7.71
N LEU A 117 5.28 6.04 6.92
CA LEU A 117 6.06 4.94 7.45
C LEU A 117 7.17 5.45 8.37
N THR A 118 7.40 4.75 9.49
CA THR A 118 8.55 5.04 10.36
C THR A 118 9.84 4.60 9.67
N ASP A 119 10.98 5.15 10.11
CA ASP A 119 12.29 4.73 9.58
C ASP A 119 12.53 3.23 9.81
N VAL A 120 12.01 2.68 10.92
CA VAL A 120 12.08 1.24 11.22
C VAL A 120 11.27 0.44 10.19
N GLN A 121 10.02 0.81 9.93
CA GLN A 121 9.17 0.14 8.94
C GLN A 121 9.75 0.24 7.52
N GLN A 122 10.36 1.38 7.18
CA GLN A 122 11.02 1.57 5.89
C GLN A 122 12.27 0.70 5.76
N ASN A 123 13.11 0.66 6.80
CA ASN A 123 14.31 -0.19 6.80
C ASN A 123 13.93 -1.68 6.75
N GLU A 124 12.95 -2.13 7.54
CA GLU A 124 12.45 -3.52 7.48
C GLU A 124 11.92 -3.86 6.08
N LEU A 125 11.22 -2.93 5.43
CA LEU A 125 10.76 -3.10 4.06
C LEU A 125 11.92 -3.19 3.07
N LEU A 126 12.89 -2.28 3.13
CA LEU A 126 14.04 -2.28 2.24
C LEU A 126 14.93 -3.51 2.47
N ASP A 127 15.22 -3.86 3.72
CA ASP A 127 15.97 -5.05 4.11
C ASP A 127 15.29 -6.30 3.57
N TYR A 128 13.97 -6.39 3.69
CA TYR A 128 13.21 -7.46 3.08
C TYR A 128 13.34 -7.44 1.56
N LEU A 129 13.01 -6.34 0.87
CA LEU A 129 12.98 -6.28 -0.60
C LEU A 129 14.34 -6.50 -1.26
N LEU A 130 15.41 -6.03 -0.64
CA LEU A 130 16.78 -6.11 -1.14
C LEU A 130 17.50 -7.38 -0.67
N TRP A 131 16.89 -8.19 0.21
CA TRP A 131 17.50 -9.43 0.64
C TRP A 131 17.73 -10.37 -0.54
N PRO A 132 18.97 -10.84 -0.76
CA PRO A 132 19.30 -11.63 -1.95
C PRO A 132 18.54 -12.95 -1.97
N ALA A 133 17.86 -13.23 -3.08
CA ALA A 133 17.43 -14.59 -3.40
C ALA A 133 18.67 -15.49 -3.42
N THR A 134 18.68 -16.54 -2.60
CA THR A 134 19.84 -17.42 -2.44
C THR A 134 20.10 -18.20 -3.72
N ASP A 135 21.10 -17.80 -4.49
CA ASP A 135 21.82 -18.74 -5.33
C ASP A 135 22.67 -19.62 -4.42
N SER A 136 22.31 -20.91 -4.41
CA SER A 136 23.00 -22.03 -3.78
C SER A 136 24.48 -21.78 -3.44
N GLN A 137 24.86 -22.05 -2.18
CA GLN A 137 26.24 -22.18 -1.63
C GLN A 137 26.84 -21.00 -0.85
N SER A 138 26.13 -20.45 0.14
CA SER A 138 26.81 -19.83 1.30
C SER A 138 26.16 -20.26 2.60
N GLU A 139 26.85 -21.14 3.35
CA GLU A 139 26.40 -21.69 4.64
C GLU A 139 26.57 -20.69 5.81
N ASP A 140 27.04 -19.47 5.53
CA ASP A 140 27.40 -18.43 6.52
C ASP A 140 26.41 -17.25 6.57
N ARG A 141 25.23 -17.32 5.93
CA ARG A 141 24.28 -16.20 5.93
C ARG A 141 23.29 -16.27 7.09
N ASP A 142 23.03 -15.11 7.69
CA ASP A 142 21.94 -14.87 8.64
C ASP A 142 20.60 -15.35 8.07
N SER A 143 19.65 -15.68 8.95
CA SER A 143 18.29 -16.05 8.56
C SER A 143 17.63 -14.92 7.74
N PRO A 144 16.78 -15.25 6.74
CA PRO A 144 16.12 -14.23 5.94
C PRO A 144 15.28 -13.30 6.83
N PRO A 145 15.21 -12.00 6.50
CA PRO A 145 14.39 -11.05 7.24
C PRO A 145 12.92 -11.49 7.17
N SER A 146 12.21 -11.25 8.28
CA SER A 146 10.77 -11.50 8.35
C SER A 146 10.03 -10.70 7.29
N CYS A 147 8.96 -11.27 6.74
CA CYS A 147 8.09 -10.55 5.82
C CYS A 147 7.41 -9.38 6.54
N PRO A 148 7.55 -8.13 6.06
CA PRO A 148 6.95 -6.96 6.69
C PRO A 148 5.47 -6.76 6.31
N PHE A 149 4.95 -7.57 5.38
CA PHE A 149 3.57 -7.45 4.91
C PHE A 149 2.57 -8.25 5.77
N PRO A 150 1.36 -7.72 6.00
CA PRO A 150 0.89 -6.39 5.62
C PRO A 150 1.39 -5.30 6.57
N ILE A 151 1.96 -4.21 6.03
CA ILE A 151 2.38 -3.05 6.84
C ILE A 151 1.13 -2.31 7.31
N SER A 152 0.97 -2.18 8.63
CA SER A 152 -0.16 -1.50 9.26
C SER A 152 0.31 -0.33 10.12
N ALA A 153 -0.56 0.67 10.31
CA ALA A 153 -0.28 1.75 11.25
C ALA A 153 -0.12 1.22 12.68
N THR A 154 0.89 1.72 13.37
CA THR A 154 1.15 1.47 14.79
C THR A 154 1.11 2.81 15.55
N PRO A 155 1.07 2.81 16.90
CA PRO A 155 1.15 4.03 17.70
C PRO A 155 2.41 4.88 17.44
N GLU A 156 3.47 4.26 16.93
CA GLU A 156 4.73 4.91 16.57
C GLU A 156 4.63 5.75 15.28
N ASN A 157 3.62 5.51 14.43
CA ASN A 157 3.34 6.33 13.25
C ASN A 157 2.72 7.68 13.68
N LYS A 158 3.57 8.67 13.96
CA LYS A 158 3.14 9.99 14.48
C LYS A 158 2.48 10.88 13.43
N VAL A 159 2.87 10.75 12.16
CA VAL A 159 2.32 11.56 11.07
C VAL A 159 1.17 10.81 10.44
N LYS A 160 -0.04 11.25 10.77
CA LYS A 160 -1.31 10.76 10.23
C LYS A 160 -2.04 11.92 9.57
N ILE A 161 -2.46 11.73 8.33
CA ILE A 161 -3.08 12.74 7.47
C ILE A 161 -4.41 12.19 6.99
N ASP A 162 -5.44 13.04 7.04
CA ASP A 162 -6.74 12.66 6.50
C ASP A 162 -6.63 12.48 4.98
N PRO A 163 -7.10 11.36 4.40
CA PRO A 163 -7.14 11.15 2.95
C PRO A 163 -7.75 12.33 2.17
N GLU A 164 -8.74 13.04 2.73
CA GLU A 164 -9.36 14.20 2.10
C GLU A 164 -8.37 15.38 1.90
N PHE A 165 -7.38 15.51 2.80
CA PHE A 165 -6.35 16.56 2.76
C PHE A 165 -5.00 16.08 2.23
N ALA A 166 -4.83 14.77 2.00
CA ALA A 166 -3.58 14.18 1.53
C ALA A 166 -3.09 14.83 0.23
N ILE A 167 -3.97 14.91 -0.77
CA ILE A 167 -3.61 15.43 -2.09
C ILE A 167 -3.59 16.96 -2.13
N VAL A 168 -4.66 17.61 -1.65
CA VAL A 168 -4.88 19.05 -1.83
C VAL A 168 -3.98 19.92 -0.95
N THR A 169 -3.63 19.45 0.25
CA THR A 169 -2.88 20.23 1.25
C THR A 169 -1.49 19.67 1.45
N ASN A 170 -1.37 18.35 1.59
CA ASN A 170 -0.12 17.69 1.97
C ASN A 170 0.68 17.18 0.76
N LYS A 171 0.15 17.32 -0.47
CA LYS A 171 0.80 16.91 -1.72
C LYS A 171 1.27 15.44 -1.70
N ILE A 172 0.49 14.59 -1.02
CA ILE A 172 0.66 13.15 -1.03
C ILE A 172 -0.18 12.62 -2.19
N TYR A 173 0.50 12.11 -3.21
CA TYR A 173 -0.11 11.66 -4.46
C TYR A 173 0.04 10.14 -4.60
N ARG A 174 -0.93 9.45 -5.21
CA ARG A 174 -0.76 8.03 -5.56
C ARG A 174 0.10 7.86 -6.82
N ASP A 175 0.00 8.81 -7.74
CA ASP A 175 0.82 8.91 -8.94
C ASP A 175 1.09 10.37 -9.33
N ILE A 176 2.07 10.61 -10.20
CA ILE A 176 2.51 11.96 -10.61
C ILE A 176 1.44 12.78 -11.35
N TRP A 177 0.42 12.13 -11.89
CA TRP A 177 -0.67 12.71 -12.69
C TRP A 177 -1.92 12.99 -11.85
N GLU A 178 -1.99 12.45 -10.63
CA GLU A 178 -3.09 12.66 -9.71
C GLU A 178 -3.08 14.07 -9.09
N ARG A 179 -3.42 15.08 -9.90
CA ARG A 179 -3.52 16.48 -9.47
C ARG A 179 -4.96 16.97 -9.62
N PRO A 180 -5.87 16.66 -8.68
CA PRO A 180 -7.22 17.20 -8.72
C PRO A 180 -7.16 18.73 -8.64
N ALA A 181 -8.02 19.41 -9.41
CA ALA A 181 -8.26 20.82 -9.20
C ALA A 181 -8.71 21.05 -7.74
N PRO A 182 -8.36 22.18 -7.11
CA PRO A 182 -8.78 22.48 -5.74
C PRO A 182 -10.30 22.33 -5.63
N ARG A 183 -10.77 21.34 -4.87
CA ARG A 183 -12.20 21.20 -4.61
C ARG A 183 -12.62 22.39 -3.75
N SER A 184 -13.77 23.00 -4.05
CA SER A 184 -14.42 23.88 -3.07
C SER A 184 -14.78 23.06 -1.82
N LEU A 185 -14.54 23.65 -0.64
CA LEU A 185 -14.60 23.06 0.70
C LEU A 185 -15.82 22.13 0.99
N PRO A 186 -15.69 21.21 1.96
CA PRO A 186 -16.03 19.81 1.77
C PRO A 186 -17.44 19.46 2.25
N ARG A 187 -18.15 18.68 1.45
CA ARG A 187 -19.05 17.68 2.03
C ARG A 187 -18.15 16.53 2.47
N PHE A 188 -17.86 16.46 3.77
CA PHE A 188 -17.22 15.29 4.38
C PHE A 188 -17.99 14.06 3.91
N ILE A 189 -17.29 13.12 3.28
CA ILE A 189 -17.97 11.98 2.66
C ILE A 189 -18.25 10.91 3.74
N HIS A 190 -17.50 10.87 4.84
CA HIS A 190 -17.56 9.78 5.82
C HIS A 190 -17.62 10.27 7.28
N GLU A 191 -18.35 9.54 8.13
CA GLU A 191 -18.20 9.62 9.59
C GLU A 191 -16.85 9.01 9.97
N ARG A 192 -16.06 9.74 10.75
CA ARG A 192 -14.67 9.40 11.07
C ARG A 192 -14.63 8.22 12.07
N ASP A 193 -14.20 7.03 11.64
CA ASP A 193 -13.83 5.93 12.55
C ASP A 193 -12.46 6.24 13.18
N VAL A 194 -12.46 7.19 14.12
CA VAL A 194 -11.30 7.51 14.95
C VAL A 194 -11.31 6.55 16.14
N VAL A 195 -10.37 5.60 16.16
CA VAL A 195 -10.24 4.60 17.23
C VAL A 195 -9.85 5.25 18.56
N ASP A 196 -9.07 6.35 18.51
CA ASP A 196 -8.73 7.17 19.67
C ASP A 196 -8.75 8.67 19.30
N PRO A 197 -9.53 9.53 19.99
CA PRO A 197 -9.57 10.97 19.79
C PRO A 197 -8.20 11.67 19.79
N SER A 198 -7.20 11.10 20.47
CA SER A 198 -5.82 11.60 20.50
C SER A 198 -5.09 11.46 19.15
N GLU A 199 -5.57 10.59 18.27
CA GLU A 199 -5.04 10.37 16.91
C GLU A 199 -5.51 11.44 15.90
N ASN A 200 -6.31 12.41 16.34
CA ASN A 200 -6.79 13.52 15.51
C ASN A 200 -6.51 14.90 16.15
N PRO A 201 -5.24 15.34 16.22
CA PRO A 201 -4.90 16.66 16.75
C PRO A 201 -5.48 17.81 15.90
N GLY A 202 -5.73 17.58 14.60
CA GLY A 202 -6.34 18.55 13.69
C GLY A 202 -7.82 18.83 13.98
N ALA A 203 -8.58 17.85 14.48
CA ALA A 203 -9.97 18.04 14.87
C ALA A 203 -10.12 18.94 16.10
N ALA A 204 -9.20 18.84 17.06
CA ALA A 204 -9.19 19.72 18.22
C ALA A 204 -8.92 21.17 17.81
N ASP A 205 -7.99 21.41 16.89
CA ASP A 205 -7.66 22.73 16.36
C ASP A 205 -8.76 23.31 15.45
N GLU A 206 -9.44 22.47 14.67
CA GLU A 206 -10.57 22.88 13.83
C GLU A 206 -11.82 23.21 14.68
N GLU A 207 -12.10 22.42 15.73
CA GLU A 207 -13.16 22.71 16.69
C GLU A 207 -12.83 23.94 17.56
N LEU A 208 -11.57 24.13 17.98
CA LEU A 208 -11.10 25.35 18.64
C LEU A 208 -11.23 26.59 17.74
N ARG A 209 -10.94 26.47 16.44
CA ARG A 209 -11.18 27.55 15.47
C ARG A 209 -12.66 27.81 15.25
N ARG A 210 -13.49 26.77 15.24
CA ARG A 210 -14.95 26.88 15.12
C ARG A 210 -15.57 27.56 16.34
N LEU A 211 -15.17 27.18 17.55
CA LEU A 211 -15.59 27.79 18.81
C LEU A 211 -15.13 29.26 18.92
N ARG A 212 -13.87 29.56 18.54
CA ARG A 212 -13.37 30.95 18.47
C ARG A 212 -14.08 31.80 17.41
N GLY A 213 -14.51 31.20 16.30
CA GLY A 213 -15.30 31.87 15.26
C GLY A 213 -16.76 32.13 15.64
N LEU A 214 -17.28 31.42 16.65
CA LEU A 214 -18.64 31.59 17.19
C LEU A 214 -18.70 32.54 18.40
N GLY A 215 -17.57 33.09 18.84
CA GLY A 215 -17.51 34.12 19.88
C GLY A 215 -17.86 33.62 21.30
N LEU A 216 -17.46 32.40 21.65
CA LEU A 216 -17.44 31.89 23.03
C LEU A 216 -16.02 31.81 23.57
#